data_AF-A0A2V2A445-F1
#
_entry.id   AF-A0A2V2A445-F1
#
_cell.length_a   1.000
_cell.length_b   1.000
_cell.length_c   1.000
_cell.angle_alpha   90.00
_cell.angle_beta   90.00
_cell.angle_gamma   90.00
#
_symmetry.space_group_name_H-M   'P 1'
#
loop_
_entity.id
_entity.type
_entity.pdbx_description
1 polymer ?
#
loop_
_entity_poly.entity_id
_entity_poly.type
_entity_poly.pdbx_seq_one_letter_code
_entity_poly.pdbx_strand_id
1 'polypeptide(L)'
;MDLMKTDSSATATQGPKPPVSVLERYYELIVKGASDFEVSSSDGSFEPSMRLPALDSRMQDFLSVATAQFFELGHYRGVPLRLFDLRQNANTQTTKTFASTLIVARAIRHIQETGESILLFSPSSGNKAIALRDAVLRALKAKLVHPEQLRIVTLTPAQTTDKLRRTELYDDPRLRALNPIFVLDGDSPEAVKVIGQRFKELFSREPFGDSKLWHSLRLENYRFSDQARAFFDFEYGDAWDTDRKTVHVHAVSSAYGLLGYCSGVEALKRLGKQVSTPSFLLVQHLATSDMVLHLLDGNFEGTSTPLYTQADDGLWVQSASAHFPATTWSPDETLESTFYTHLPPTAVEMTGHVRANGGSGIVVSLYECMQRYSECVQMLANTSVRLPSDPRDLKEWSLVMAMTGCLNAIDRQLLEEVDGCTIHGSGTYSLGDYEVVPFDGLSFIATADEMIETLRNRNNAER
;
A
#
# COMPACT_ATOMS: atom_id res chain seq x y z
N MET A 1 1.08 17.62 28.33
CA MET A 1 2.38 17.08 27.88
C MET A 1 2.47 17.33 26.38
N ASP A 2 3.32 18.26 25.97
CA ASP A 2 3.60 18.56 24.56
C ASP A 2 4.24 17.34 23.90
N LEU A 3 3.43 16.56 23.18
CA LEU A 3 3.88 15.36 22.47
C LEU A 3 4.54 15.67 21.11
N MET A 4 4.52 16.92 20.67
CA MET A 4 5.16 17.37 19.43
C MET A 4 5.94 18.65 19.70
N LYS A 5 7.25 18.64 19.43
CA LYS A 5 8.08 19.84 19.53
C LYS A 5 7.62 20.84 18.47
N THR A 6 7.09 21.98 18.91
CA THR A 6 6.85 23.14 18.05
C THR A 6 8.13 23.97 17.99
N ASP A 7 9.09 23.56 17.16
CA ASP A 7 10.20 24.45 16.78
C ASP A 7 9.79 25.22 15.51
N SER A 8 9.33 26.45 15.71
CA SER A 8 8.92 27.39 14.68
C SER A 8 10.14 28.08 14.01
N SER A 9 11.09 27.31 13.47
CA SER A 9 12.18 27.87 12.66
C SER A 9 12.08 27.40 11.22
N ALA A 10 11.39 28.21 10.39
CA ALA A 10 11.51 28.12 8.95
C ALA A 10 12.94 28.50 8.51
N THR A 11 13.37 27.91 7.39
CA THR A 11 14.61 28.18 6.62
C THR A 11 15.91 27.51 7.09
N ALA A 12 16.09 26.27 6.66
CA ALA A 12 17.33 25.77 6.04
C ALA A 12 17.00 24.48 5.29
N THR A 13 17.53 24.28 4.08
CA THR A 13 17.56 22.97 3.41
C THR A 13 18.36 22.01 4.30
N GLN A 14 17.68 21.37 5.23
CA GLN A 14 18.26 20.37 6.12
C GLN A 14 18.59 19.15 5.26
N GLY A 15 19.85 18.70 5.32
CA GLY A 15 20.25 17.44 4.71
C GLY A 15 19.35 16.27 5.17
N PRO A 16 19.39 15.13 4.46
CA PRO A 16 18.49 14.02 4.74
C PRO A 16 18.62 13.58 6.21
N LYS A 17 17.56 13.79 7.00
CA LYS A 17 17.46 13.27 8.37
C LYS A 17 17.48 11.74 8.32
N PRO A 18 18.05 11.06 9.34
CA PRO A 18 17.95 9.61 9.42
C PRO A 18 16.47 9.18 9.40
N PRO A 19 16.13 8.04 8.77
CA PRO A 19 14.76 7.54 8.74
C PRO A 19 14.20 7.40 10.16
N VAL A 20 13.00 7.96 10.40
CA VAL A 20 12.33 7.91 11.70
C VAL A 20 11.37 6.73 11.71
N SER A 21 11.40 5.90 12.76
CA SER A 21 10.37 4.87 12.99
C SER A 21 9.04 5.56 13.29
N VAL A 22 8.19 5.68 12.28
CA VAL A 22 6.97 6.52 12.32
C VAL A 22 5.95 5.92 13.28
N LEU A 23 5.78 4.60 13.25
CA LEU A 23 4.82 3.92 14.14
C LEU A 23 5.26 3.98 15.59
N GLU A 24 6.56 3.92 15.88
CA GLU A 24 7.09 4.13 17.23
C GLU A 24 6.91 5.58 17.68
N ARG A 25 7.27 6.54 16.82
CA ARG A 25 7.19 7.98 17.11
C ARG A 25 5.77 8.42 17.48
N TYR A 26 4.76 7.87 16.80
CA TYR A 26 3.36 8.23 16.98
C TYR A 26 2.54 7.16 17.70
N TYR A 27 3.19 6.20 18.36
CA TYR A 27 2.52 5.05 18.96
C TYR A 27 1.40 5.48 19.92
N GLU A 28 1.67 6.45 20.80
CA GLU A 28 0.66 6.94 21.75
C GLU A 28 -0.54 7.58 21.07
N LEU A 29 -0.34 8.33 19.98
CA LEU A 29 -1.43 8.95 19.24
C LEU A 29 -2.30 7.90 18.54
N ILE A 30 -1.65 6.91 17.93
CA ILE A 30 -2.32 5.78 17.29
C ILE A 30 -3.14 5.00 18.32
N VAL A 31 -2.55 4.66 19.47
CA VAL A 31 -3.24 3.93 20.56
C VAL A 31 -4.43 4.74 21.10
N LYS A 32 -4.30 6.06 21.27
CA LYS A 32 -5.41 6.93 21.72
C LYS A 32 -6.58 6.93 20.75
N GLY A 33 -6.32 6.82 19.44
CA GLY A 33 -7.35 6.75 18.41
C GLY A 33 -7.95 5.36 18.19
N ALA A 34 -7.43 4.30 18.83
CA ALA A 34 -7.83 2.92 18.53
C ALA A 34 -9.34 2.66 18.69
N SER A 35 -9.97 3.25 19.70
CA SER A 35 -11.41 3.09 19.95
C SER A 35 -12.30 3.63 18.83
N ASP A 36 -11.81 4.61 18.06
CA ASP A 36 -12.57 5.22 16.95
C ASP A 36 -12.72 4.25 15.76
N PHE A 37 -11.95 3.16 15.75
CA PHE A 37 -11.92 2.15 14.69
C PHE A 37 -12.34 0.77 15.18
N GLU A 38 -12.77 0.63 16.44
CA GLU A 38 -13.28 -0.65 16.93
C GLU A 38 -14.54 -1.04 16.16
N VAL A 39 -14.60 -2.29 15.71
CA VAL A 39 -15.69 -2.79 14.88
C VAL A 39 -16.47 -3.84 15.67
N SER A 40 -17.79 -3.68 15.73
CA SER A 40 -18.66 -4.75 16.20
C SER A 40 -18.77 -5.84 15.12
N SER A 41 -18.41 -7.09 15.45
CA SER A 41 -18.55 -8.20 14.52
C SER A 41 -20.04 -8.57 14.36
N SER A 42 -20.69 -8.12 13.29
CA SER A 42 -22.09 -8.45 12.99
C SER A 42 -22.25 -9.76 12.20
N ASP A 43 -21.15 -10.22 11.60
CA ASP A 43 -21.08 -11.23 10.56
C ASP A 43 -20.36 -12.53 11.00
N GLY A 44 -20.04 -12.65 12.29
CA GLY A 44 -19.48 -13.87 12.90
C GLY A 44 -18.02 -14.18 12.53
N SER A 45 -17.38 -13.39 11.66
CA SER A 45 -15.96 -13.52 11.35
C SER A 45 -15.10 -13.00 12.49
N PHE A 46 -14.02 -13.71 12.81
CA PHE A 46 -13.06 -13.30 13.82
C PHE A 46 -12.32 -12.01 13.41
N GLU A 47 -12.26 -11.06 14.34
CA GLU A 47 -11.53 -9.80 14.23
C GLU A 47 -10.90 -9.47 15.61
N PRO A 48 -9.57 -9.34 15.72
CA PRO A 48 -8.92 -8.88 16.94
C PRO A 48 -9.36 -7.46 17.31
N SER A 49 -9.28 -7.07 18.58
CA SER A 49 -9.48 -5.66 18.97
C SER A 49 -8.46 -4.73 18.29
N MET A 50 -8.75 -3.43 18.21
CA MET A 50 -7.80 -2.40 17.75
C MET A 50 -6.67 -2.11 18.76
N ARG A 51 -6.70 -2.74 19.94
CA ARG A 51 -5.65 -2.62 20.95
C ARG A 51 -4.30 -3.11 20.44
N LEU A 52 -3.25 -2.40 20.84
CA LEU A 52 -1.87 -2.75 20.54
C LEU A 52 -1.12 -3.20 21.81
N PRO A 53 0.01 -3.91 21.67
CA PRO A 53 0.88 -4.27 22.80
C PRO A 53 1.43 -3.05 23.56
N ALA A 54 2.05 -3.26 24.72
CA ALA A 54 2.86 -2.21 25.32
C ALA A 54 4.10 -1.93 24.45
N LEU A 55 4.54 -0.67 24.39
CA LEU A 55 5.75 -0.27 23.66
C LEU A 55 7.02 -0.60 24.48
N ASP A 56 7.32 -1.90 24.61
CA ASP A 56 8.60 -2.38 25.16
C ASP A 56 9.69 -2.43 24.07
N SER A 57 10.93 -2.78 24.43
CA SER A 57 12.05 -2.83 23.49
C SER A 57 11.83 -3.80 22.34
N ARG A 58 11.13 -4.93 22.56
CA ARG A 58 10.82 -5.89 21.50
C ARG A 58 9.80 -5.31 20.52
N MET A 59 8.81 -4.57 21.02
CA MET A 59 7.84 -3.87 20.19
C MET A 59 8.50 -2.74 19.39
N GLN A 60 9.44 -1.99 19.97
CA GLN A 60 10.24 -0.99 19.24
C GLN A 60 11.02 -1.64 18.09
N ASP A 61 11.74 -2.74 18.37
CA ASP A 61 12.47 -3.50 17.36
C ASP A 61 11.55 -4.00 16.23
N PHE A 62 10.35 -4.47 16.58
CA PHE A 62 9.34 -4.91 15.63
C PHE A 62 8.82 -3.78 14.73
N LEU A 63 8.54 -2.60 15.30
CA LEU A 63 8.02 -1.42 14.59
C LEU A 63 9.08 -0.67 13.77
N SER A 64 10.36 -0.89 14.05
CA SER A 64 11.51 -0.14 13.50
C SER A 64 11.60 -0.02 11.97
N VAL A 65 10.91 -0.85 11.19
CA VAL A 65 10.91 -0.80 9.70
C VAL A 65 9.87 0.13 9.11
N ALA A 66 8.89 0.56 9.89
CA ALA A 66 7.86 1.49 9.39
C ALA A 66 8.40 2.92 9.42
N THR A 67 9.41 3.17 8.60
CA THR A 67 10.11 4.46 8.52
C THR A 67 9.68 5.27 7.32
N ALA A 68 9.73 6.60 7.43
CA ALA A 68 9.44 7.50 6.34
C ALA A 68 10.44 8.68 6.28
N GLN A 69 10.51 9.30 5.12
CA GLN A 69 11.36 10.46 4.88
C GLN A 69 10.79 11.36 3.79
N PHE A 70 11.02 12.67 3.91
CA PHE A 70 10.79 13.62 2.83
C PHE A 70 12.09 13.95 2.09
N PHE A 71 11.99 14.12 0.78
CA PHE A 71 13.06 14.63 -0.07
C PHE A 71 12.52 15.73 -0.99
N GLU A 72 13.19 16.86 -1.06
CA GLU A 72 12.92 17.86 -2.09
C GLU A 72 13.43 17.36 -3.43
N LEU A 73 12.58 17.36 -4.46
CA LEU A 73 12.92 16.94 -5.83
C LEU A 73 13.20 18.13 -6.76
N GLY A 74 13.09 19.36 -6.25
CA GLY A 74 13.25 20.59 -7.02
C GLY A 74 11.92 21.12 -7.53
N HIS A 75 11.94 21.74 -8.71
CA HIS A 75 10.76 22.34 -9.33
C HIS A 75 10.55 21.76 -10.72
N TYR A 76 9.29 21.54 -11.09
CA TYR A 76 8.90 21.18 -12.44
C TYR A 76 7.90 22.22 -12.98
N ARG A 77 8.29 22.93 -14.03
CA ARG A 77 7.51 24.06 -14.61
C ARG A 77 7.07 25.09 -13.54
N GLY A 78 7.94 25.36 -12.57
CA GLY A 78 7.68 26.30 -11.48
C GLY A 78 6.92 25.71 -10.28
N VAL A 79 6.41 24.48 -10.37
CA VAL A 79 5.74 23.80 -9.24
C VAL A 79 6.78 23.07 -8.38
N PRO A 80 6.89 23.37 -7.08
CA PRO A 80 7.75 22.64 -6.15
C PRO A 80 7.30 21.17 -6.04
N LEU A 81 8.26 20.25 -6.12
CA LEU A 81 8.03 18.81 -6.00
C LEU A 81 8.78 18.25 -4.80
N ARG A 82 8.08 17.44 -4.01
CA ARG A 82 8.64 16.68 -2.88
C ARG A 82 8.28 15.21 -2.99
N LEU A 83 9.20 14.33 -2.62
CA LEU A 83 8.95 12.91 -2.40
C LEU A 83 8.65 12.66 -0.93
N PHE A 84 7.52 12.02 -0.63
CA PHE A 84 7.23 11.38 0.64
C PHE A 84 7.55 9.88 0.52
N ASP A 85 8.77 9.47 0.86
CA ASP A 85 9.20 8.09 0.71
C ASP A 85 8.75 7.22 1.90
N LEU A 86 7.77 6.37 1.64
CA LEU A 86 7.16 5.45 2.60
C LEU A 86 7.66 3.99 2.44
N ARG A 87 8.70 3.78 1.62
CA ARG A 87 9.18 2.45 1.19
C ARG A 87 10.48 2.02 1.87
N GLN A 88 10.89 2.72 2.92
CA GLN A 88 12.24 2.59 3.47
C GLN A 88 12.53 1.20 4.09
N ASN A 89 11.52 0.34 4.29
CA ASN A 89 11.76 -1.06 4.64
C ASN A 89 12.37 -1.83 3.45
N ALA A 90 13.68 -2.10 3.51
CA ALA A 90 14.41 -2.83 2.46
C ALA A 90 13.80 -4.21 2.14
N ASN A 91 13.17 -4.88 3.12
CA ASN A 91 12.58 -6.20 2.92
C ASN A 91 11.28 -6.16 2.11
N THR A 92 10.64 -5.01 1.93
CA THR A 92 9.32 -4.93 1.28
C THR A 92 9.23 -3.83 0.22
N GLN A 93 9.95 -2.71 0.41
CA GLN A 93 9.99 -1.52 -0.43
C GLN A 93 8.60 -1.00 -0.83
N THR A 94 7.65 -1.08 0.10
CA THR A 94 6.27 -0.62 -0.09
C THR A 94 5.71 0.04 1.16
N THR A 95 4.82 1.01 0.96
CA THR A 95 4.05 1.65 2.03
C THR A 95 3.16 0.68 2.81
N LYS A 96 2.84 -0.50 2.24
CA LYS A 96 2.04 -1.54 2.92
C LYS A 96 2.67 -2.04 4.22
N THR A 97 3.95 -1.75 4.47
CA THR A 97 4.65 -1.98 5.74
C THR A 97 3.88 -1.41 6.92
N PHE A 98 3.40 -0.15 6.83
CA PHE A 98 2.73 0.54 7.93
C PHE A 98 1.50 -0.22 8.43
N ALA A 99 0.57 -0.48 7.52
CA ALA A 99 -0.65 -1.23 7.83
C ALA A 99 -0.36 -2.66 8.25
N SER A 100 0.56 -3.35 7.57
CA SER A 100 0.85 -4.76 7.85
C SER A 100 1.48 -4.96 9.23
N THR A 101 2.38 -4.06 9.63
CA THR A 101 3.00 -4.09 10.96
C THR A 101 1.97 -3.88 12.07
N LEU A 102 1.04 -2.93 11.93
CA LEU A 102 -0.01 -2.72 12.94
C LEU A 102 -1.09 -3.80 12.94
N ILE A 103 -1.42 -4.38 11.78
CA ILE A 103 -2.26 -5.57 11.70
C ILE A 103 -1.63 -6.70 12.52
N VAL A 104 -0.34 -6.98 12.32
CA VAL A 104 0.37 -8.03 13.09
C VAL A 104 0.48 -7.67 14.57
N ALA A 105 0.70 -6.40 14.93
CA ALA A 105 0.69 -5.94 16.33
C ALA A 105 -0.64 -6.25 17.04
N ARG A 106 -1.77 -6.08 16.37
CA ARG A 106 -3.09 -6.45 16.91
C ARG A 106 -3.24 -7.95 17.09
N ALA A 107 -2.74 -8.76 16.15
CA ALA A 107 -2.70 -10.21 16.33
C ALA A 107 -1.85 -10.61 17.54
N ILE A 108 -0.65 -10.03 17.68
CA ILE A 108 0.23 -10.24 18.85
C ILE A 108 -0.52 -9.90 20.13
N ARG A 109 -1.20 -8.74 20.19
CA ARG A 109 -1.95 -8.32 21.37
C ARG A 109 -3.03 -9.34 21.74
N HIS A 110 -3.81 -9.79 20.76
CA HIS A 110 -4.85 -10.80 20.97
C HIS A 110 -4.28 -12.12 21.50
N ILE A 111 -3.20 -12.62 20.90
CA ILE A 111 -2.52 -13.85 21.33
C ILE A 111 -2.02 -13.70 22.78
N GLN A 112 -1.41 -12.56 23.12
CA GLN A 112 -0.89 -12.31 24.48
C GLN A 112 -2.01 -12.23 25.53
N GLU A 113 -3.18 -11.72 25.16
CA GLU A 113 -4.31 -11.58 26.08
C GLU A 113 -5.10 -12.88 26.27
N THR A 114 -5.24 -13.68 25.21
CA THR A 114 -6.18 -14.81 25.18
C THR A 114 -5.50 -16.18 25.12
N GLY A 115 -4.25 -16.24 24.67
CA GLY A 115 -3.56 -17.48 24.32
C GLY A 115 -4.04 -18.13 23.02
N GLU A 116 -5.07 -17.60 22.36
CA GLU A 116 -5.60 -18.16 21.11
C GLU A 116 -4.65 -17.90 19.93
N SER A 117 -4.44 -18.92 19.10
CA SER A 117 -3.59 -18.81 17.91
C SER A 117 -4.33 -18.13 16.75
N ILE A 118 -3.61 -17.38 15.92
CA ILE A 118 -4.15 -16.67 14.76
C ILE A 118 -3.49 -17.16 13.47
N LEU A 119 -4.32 -17.50 12.50
CA LEU A 119 -3.96 -17.69 11.11
C LEU A 119 -4.37 -16.44 10.33
N LEU A 120 -3.40 -15.60 9.96
CA LEU A 120 -3.62 -14.49 9.06
C LEU A 120 -3.83 -15.00 7.65
N PHE A 121 -4.90 -14.56 7.00
CA PHE A 121 -5.15 -14.83 5.59
C PHE A 121 -5.20 -13.53 4.78
N SER A 122 -4.43 -13.49 3.69
CA SER A 122 -4.34 -12.34 2.80
C SER A 122 -4.41 -12.75 1.33
N PRO A 123 -5.58 -12.67 0.69
CA PRO A 123 -5.64 -12.57 -0.76
C PRO A 123 -5.00 -11.23 -1.17
N SER A 124 -4.01 -11.27 -2.07
CA SER A 124 -3.14 -10.12 -2.32
C SER A 124 -2.64 -10.05 -3.75
N SER A 125 -2.33 -8.83 -4.16
CA SER A 125 -1.69 -8.47 -5.41
C SER A 125 -0.16 -8.39 -5.36
N GLY A 126 0.47 -9.12 -4.43
CA GLY A 126 1.91 -8.99 -4.16
C GLY A 126 2.23 -8.14 -2.93
N ASN A 127 2.20 -6.81 -3.02
CA ASN A 127 2.75 -5.91 -1.98
C ASN A 127 2.20 -6.13 -0.56
N LYS A 128 0.90 -6.39 -0.41
CA LYS A 128 0.31 -6.68 0.92
C LYS A 128 0.80 -8.02 1.46
N ALA A 129 0.87 -9.06 0.63
CA ALA A 129 1.41 -10.37 1.01
C ALA A 129 2.87 -10.25 1.46
N ILE A 130 3.72 -9.54 0.70
CA ILE A 130 5.13 -9.30 1.06
C ILE A 130 5.22 -8.60 2.42
N ALA A 131 4.48 -7.50 2.61
CA ALA A 131 4.54 -6.72 3.84
C ALA A 131 3.99 -7.46 5.08
N LEU A 132 2.91 -8.24 4.94
CA LEU A 132 2.39 -9.05 6.04
C LEU A 132 3.32 -10.21 6.40
N ARG A 133 3.92 -10.87 5.40
CA ARG A 133 4.90 -11.93 5.64
C ARG A 133 6.15 -11.39 6.35
N ASP A 134 6.66 -10.24 5.91
CA ASP A 134 7.77 -9.55 6.61
C ASP A 134 7.39 -9.21 8.06
N ALA A 135 6.19 -8.64 8.29
CA ALA A 135 5.72 -8.33 9.64
C ALA A 135 5.59 -9.60 10.52
N VAL A 136 5.04 -10.71 10.01
CA VAL A 136 5.00 -11.98 10.76
C VAL A 136 6.40 -12.47 11.10
N LEU A 137 7.32 -12.49 10.14
CA LEU A 137 8.70 -12.89 10.40
C LEU A 137 9.35 -12.02 11.49
N ARG A 138 9.13 -10.71 11.45
CA ARG A 138 9.63 -9.77 12.45
C ARG A 138 9.05 -10.05 13.84
N ALA A 139 7.76 -10.37 13.93
CA ALA A 139 7.13 -10.74 15.19
C ALA A 139 7.78 -11.98 15.84
N LEU A 140 8.12 -12.97 15.02
CA LEU A 140 8.82 -14.19 15.45
C LEU A 140 10.26 -13.87 15.89
N LYS A 141 11.01 -13.09 15.11
CA LYS A 141 12.38 -12.67 15.45
C LYS A 141 12.47 -11.86 16.73
N ALA A 142 11.50 -10.97 16.94
CA ALA A 142 11.38 -10.18 18.16
C ALA A 142 10.86 -11.00 19.36
N LYS A 143 10.54 -12.29 19.18
CA LYS A 143 10.00 -13.19 20.22
C LYS A 143 8.76 -12.59 20.89
N LEU A 144 7.91 -11.97 20.10
CA LEU A 144 6.63 -11.41 20.55
C LEU A 144 5.53 -12.48 20.62
N VAL A 145 5.68 -13.54 19.81
CA VAL A 145 4.82 -14.72 19.68
C VAL A 145 5.64 -15.93 19.21
N HIS A 146 5.13 -17.13 19.42
CA HIS A 146 5.69 -18.38 18.90
C HIS A 146 5.20 -18.69 17.48
N PRO A 147 5.95 -19.47 16.67
CA PRO A 147 5.57 -19.83 15.30
C PRO A 147 4.19 -20.49 15.17
N GLU A 148 3.77 -21.25 16.18
CA GLU A 148 2.48 -21.94 16.17
C GLU A 148 1.32 -20.99 16.45
N GLN A 149 1.59 -19.90 17.17
CA GLN A 149 0.59 -18.93 17.62
C GLN A 149 0.24 -17.90 16.56
N LEU A 150 1.19 -17.52 15.71
CA LEU A 150 0.97 -16.57 14.64
C LEU A 150 1.51 -17.13 13.32
N ARG A 151 0.57 -17.42 12.42
CA ARG A 151 0.85 -17.98 11.10
C ARG A 151 0.25 -17.10 10.01
N ILE A 152 0.78 -17.20 8.80
CA ILE A 152 0.25 -16.49 7.63
C ILE A 152 0.13 -17.37 6.40
N VAL A 153 -1.02 -17.25 5.75
CA VAL A 153 -1.33 -17.83 4.45
C VAL A 153 -1.63 -16.71 3.47
N THR A 154 -0.97 -16.75 2.32
CA THR A 154 -1.20 -15.78 1.24
C THR A 154 -1.72 -16.48 0.00
N LEU A 155 -2.64 -15.83 -0.72
CA LEU A 155 -3.08 -16.24 -2.04
C LEU A 155 -2.80 -15.10 -3.01
N THR A 156 -1.99 -15.35 -4.04
CA THR A 156 -1.61 -14.35 -5.05
C THR A 156 -1.85 -14.87 -6.47
N PRO A 157 -2.10 -14.00 -7.45
CA PRO A 157 -2.25 -14.43 -8.84
C PRO A 157 -0.88 -14.83 -9.43
N ALA A 158 -0.88 -15.77 -10.40
CA ALA A 158 0.34 -16.31 -11.02
C ALA A 158 1.28 -15.23 -11.58
N GLN A 159 0.72 -14.14 -12.09
CA GLN A 159 1.45 -13.01 -12.70
C GLN A 159 2.22 -12.16 -11.68
N THR A 160 2.10 -12.44 -10.37
CA THR A 160 2.82 -11.71 -9.30
C THR A 160 3.84 -12.59 -8.56
N THR A 161 4.09 -13.81 -9.06
CA THR A 161 5.00 -14.77 -8.43
C THR A 161 6.43 -14.26 -8.32
N ASP A 162 6.89 -13.48 -9.30
CA ASP A 162 8.22 -12.88 -9.31
C ASP A 162 8.42 -11.83 -8.20
N LYS A 163 7.34 -11.34 -7.58
CA LYS A 163 7.37 -10.40 -6.45
C LYS A 163 7.50 -11.10 -5.10
N LEU A 164 7.23 -12.41 -5.03
CA LEU A 164 7.21 -13.15 -3.77
C LEU A 164 8.63 -13.34 -3.24
N ARG A 165 8.91 -12.71 -2.09
CA ARG A 165 10.26 -12.63 -1.54
C ARG A 165 10.60 -13.86 -0.70
N ARG A 166 11.74 -14.45 -1.00
CA ARG A 166 12.37 -15.49 -0.20
C ARG A 166 12.86 -14.87 1.11
N THR A 167 12.42 -15.46 2.21
CA THR A 167 12.81 -15.06 3.56
C THR A 167 12.94 -16.31 4.42
N GLU A 168 13.29 -16.15 5.70
CA GLU A 168 13.34 -17.25 6.66
C GLU A 168 11.99 -17.97 6.84
N LEU A 169 10.86 -17.33 6.55
CA LEU A 169 9.55 -18.01 6.47
C LEU A 169 9.48 -19.07 5.37
N TYR A 170 10.40 -19.02 4.39
CA TYR A 170 10.62 -20.05 3.40
C TYR A 170 11.85 -20.90 3.74
N ASP A 171 12.99 -20.30 4.10
CA ASP A 171 14.23 -21.08 4.26
C ASP A 171 14.13 -22.14 5.36
N ASP A 172 13.48 -21.83 6.49
CA ASP A 172 13.23 -22.80 7.55
C ASP A 172 12.10 -23.76 7.16
N PRO A 173 12.34 -25.10 7.14
CA PRO A 173 11.32 -26.08 6.74
C PRO A 173 10.04 -26.06 7.59
N ARG A 174 10.15 -25.82 8.90
CA ARG A 174 9.00 -25.73 9.82
C ARG A 174 8.23 -24.45 9.56
N LEU A 175 8.91 -23.30 9.46
CA LEU A 175 8.22 -22.04 9.14
C LEU A 175 7.55 -22.09 7.76
N ARG A 176 8.17 -22.75 6.77
CA ARG A 176 7.60 -22.96 5.43
C ARG A 176 6.34 -23.81 5.45
N ALA A 177 6.32 -24.86 6.28
CA ALA A 177 5.14 -25.69 6.46
C ALA A 177 3.99 -24.90 7.11
N LEU A 178 4.30 -24.12 8.15
CA LEU A 178 3.34 -23.29 8.88
C LEU A 178 2.82 -22.07 8.10
N ASN A 179 3.59 -21.55 7.14
CA ASN A 179 3.32 -20.28 6.45
C ASN A 179 3.31 -20.41 4.91
N PRO A 180 2.47 -21.27 4.32
CA PRO A 180 2.49 -21.54 2.89
C PRO A 180 2.12 -20.31 2.05
N ILE A 181 2.67 -20.29 0.83
CA ILE A 181 2.31 -19.33 -0.21
C ILE A 181 1.51 -20.08 -1.27
N PHE A 182 0.26 -19.69 -1.45
CA PHE A 182 -0.58 -20.18 -2.52
C PHE A 182 -0.56 -19.23 -3.71
N VAL A 183 -0.49 -19.82 -4.89
CA VAL A 183 -0.56 -19.12 -6.16
C VAL A 183 -1.80 -19.62 -6.89
N LEU A 184 -2.65 -18.70 -7.33
CA LEU A 184 -3.80 -19.07 -8.14
C LEU A 184 -3.33 -19.49 -9.52
N ASP A 185 -3.62 -20.74 -9.88
CA ASP A 185 -3.44 -21.32 -11.21
C ASP A 185 -4.71 -21.06 -12.04
N GLY A 186 -4.82 -19.84 -12.57
CA GLY A 186 -5.98 -19.42 -13.35
C GLY A 186 -5.73 -18.13 -14.12
N ASP A 187 -6.53 -17.91 -15.16
CA ASP A 187 -6.33 -16.82 -16.13
C ASP A 187 -6.71 -15.43 -15.58
N SER A 188 -7.62 -15.35 -14.61
CA SER A 188 -8.11 -14.09 -14.03
C SER A 188 -7.48 -13.81 -12.65
N PRO A 189 -6.72 -12.71 -12.49
CA PRO A 189 -6.20 -12.29 -11.19
C PRO A 189 -7.30 -11.99 -10.16
N GLU A 190 -8.48 -11.55 -10.61
CA GLU A 190 -9.62 -11.18 -9.76
C GLU A 190 -10.22 -12.39 -9.03
N ALA A 191 -10.09 -13.59 -9.61
CA ALA A 191 -10.57 -14.83 -9.00
C ALA A 191 -9.93 -15.14 -7.65
N VAL A 192 -8.77 -14.54 -7.32
CA VAL A 192 -8.15 -14.58 -5.98
C VAL A 192 -9.13 -14.12 -4.89
N LYS A 193 -9.97 -13.11 -5.17
CA LYS A 193 -10.97 -12.62 -4.20
C LYS A 193 -12.08 -13.64 -3.96
N VAL A 194 -12.57 -14.28 -5.02
CA VAL A 194 -13.64 -15.28 -4.96
C VAL A 194 -13.17 -16.53 -4.23
N ILE A 195 -12.02 -17.06 -4.62
CA ILE A 195 -11.42 -18.25 -3.99
C ILE A 195 -11.06 -17.94 -2.53
N GLY A 196 -10.51 -16.76 -2.24
CA GLY A 196 -10.23 -16.35 -0.88
C GLY A 196 -11.47 -16.26 0.00
N GLN A 197 -12.59 -15.77 -0.53
CA GLN A 197 -13.85 -15.75 0.21
C GLN A 197 -14.38 -17.18 0.47
N ARG A 198 -14.29 -18.06 -0.52
CA ARG A 198 -14.66 -19.47 -0.35
C ARG A 198 -13.79 -20.19 0.68
N PHE A 199 -12.48 -19.93 0.68
CA PHE A 199 -11.54 -20.46 1.67
C PHE A 199 -11.94 -20.08 3.10
N LYS A 200 -12.33 -18.81 3.32
CA LYS A 200 -12.81 -18.35 4.63
C LYS A 200 -14.05 -19.11 5.10
N GLU A 201 -15.02 -19.31 4.21
CA GLU A 201 -16.24 -20.05 4.53
C GLU A 201 -15.95 -21.50 4.90
N LEU A 202 -15.05 -22.16 4.17
CA LEU A 202 -14.64 -23.53 4.45
C LEU A 202 -13.91 -23.63 5.79
N PHE A 203 -12.96 -22.74 6.05
CA PHE A 203 -12.23 -22.71 7.32
C PHE A 203 -13.17 -22.47 8.50
N SER A 204 -14.14 -21.55 8.39
CA SER A 204 -15.08 -21.27 9.48
C SER A 204 -15.97 -22.48 9.83
N ARG A 205 -16.18 -23.40 8.90
CA ARG A 205 -16.93 -24.65 9.14
C ARG A 205 -16.06 -25.71 9.80
N GLU A 206 -14.80 -25.80 9.38
CA GLU A 206 -13.85 -26.83 9.82
C GLU A 206 -12.48 -26.20 10.13
N PRO A 207 -12.34 -25.54 11.29
CA PRO A 207 -11.10 -24.85 11.65
C PRO A 207 -9.95 -25.82 11.91
N PHE A 208 -8.72 -25.38 11.66
CA PHE A 208 -7.52 -26.17 11.93
C PHE A 208 -7.08 -26.03 13.39
N GLY A 209 -7.51 -26.97 14.23
CA GLY A 209 -7.28 -26.91 15.68
C GLY A 209 -7.91 -25.67 16.29
N ASP A 210 -7.22 -25.04 17.24
CA ASP A 210 -7.74 -23.87 17.98
C ASP A 210 -7.42 -22.53 17.30
N SER A 211 -6.94 -22.53 16.05
CA SER A 211 -6.53 -21.31 15.35
C SER A 211 -7.74 -20.51 14.84
N LYS A 212 -7.76 -19.21 15.11
CA LYS A 212 -8.71 -18.27 14.52
C LYS A 212 -8.21 -17.78 13.17
N LEU A 213 -9.04 -17.87 12.13
CA LEU A 213 -8.73 -17.28 10.84
C LEU A 213 -9.07 -15.79 10.86
N TRP A 214 -8.08 -14.94 10.57
CA TRP A 214 -8.29 -13.51 10.44
C TRP A 214 -8.02 -13.01 9.01
N HIS A 215 -9.07 -12.46 8.39
CA HIS A 215 -9.00 -11.86 7.06
C HIS A 215 -8.81 -10.33 7.15
N SER A 216 -7.56 -9.89 7.08
CA SER A 216 -7.14 -8.52 7.41
C SER A 216 -7.50 -7.42 6.39
N LEU A 217 -8.47 -7.63 5.49
CA LEU A 217 -8.83 -6.69 4.41
C LEU A 217 -9.86 -5.61 4.78
N ARG A 218 -10.27 -5.50 6.04
CA ARG A 218 -11.17 -4.43 6.50
C ARG A 218 -10.52 -3.04 6.34
N LEU A 219 -11.33 -2.04 5.96
CA LEU A 219 -10.87 -0.66 5.71
C LEU A 219 -10.31 -0.01 6.96
N GLU A 220 -10.90 -0.33 8.10
CA GLU A 220 -10.55 0.19 9.42
C GLU A 220 -9.10 -0.13 9.78
N ASN A 221 -8.56 -1.27 9.33
CA ASN A 221 -7.15 -1.63 9.53
C ASN A 221 -6.20 -0.60 8.90
N TYR A 222 -6.59 -0.05 7.75
CA TYR A 222 -5.80 0.95 7.03
C TYR A 222 -6.07 2.35 7.54
N ARG A 223 -7.33 2.67 7.89
CA ARG A 223 -7.63 3.95 8.53
C ARG A 223 -6.90 4.12 9.85
N PHE A 224 -6.86 3.06 10.65
CA PHE A 224 -6.15 3.04 11.91
C PHE A 224 -4.65 3.25 11.71
N SER A 225 -4.04 2.52 10.78
CA SER A 225 -2.58 2.50 10.62
C SER A 225 -2.01 3.67 9.83
N ASP A 226 -2.66 4.07 8.75
CA ASP A 226 -2.14 5.10 7.84
C ASP A 226 -2.39 6.54 8.32
N GLN A 227 -3.06 6.72 9.47
CA GLN A 227 -3.04 7.98 10.24
C GLN A 227 -1.63 8.50 10.48
N ALA A 228 -0.70 7.58 10.71
CA ALA A 228 0.69 7.90 11.01
C ALA A 228 1.38 8.71 9.89
N ARG A 229 0.88 8.58 8.65
CA ARG A 229 1.38 9.38 7.51
C ARG A 229 1.05 10.86 7.67
N ALA A 230 -0.16 11.19 8.11
CA ALA A 230 -0.57 12.58 8.36
C ALA A 230 0.13 13.17 9.58
N PHE A 231 0.35 12.37 10.63
CA PHE A 231 1.16 12.80 11.78
C PHE A 231 2.59 13.14 11.37
N PHE A 232 3.18 12.31 10.51
CA PHE A 232 4.51 12.55 9.98
C PHE A 232 4.57 13.78 9.07
N ASP A 233 3.62 13.96 8.17
CA ASP A 233 3.54 15.14 7.30
C ASP A 233 3.30 16.43 8.08
N PHE A 234 2.51 16.37 9.17
CA PHE A 234 2.33 17.51 10.06
C PHE A 234 3.62 17.91 10.77
N GLU A 235 4.43 16.95 11.24
CA GLU A 235 5.67 17.25 11.98
C GLU A 235 6.86 17.58 11.06
N TYR A 236 6.95 16.93 9.90
CA TYR A 236 8.15 16.98 9.04
C TYR A 236 7.90 17.49 7.62
N GLY A 237 6.64 17.62 7.21
CA GLY A 237 6.25 18.11 5.90
C GLY A 237 5.54 19.46 5.99
N ASP A 238 4.50 19.62 5.18
CA ASP A 238 3.82 20.92 4.97
C ASP A 238 2.36 20.88 5.47
N ALA A 239 1.92 19.80 6.11
CA ALA A 239 0.51 19.68 6.54
C ALA A 239 0.11 20.66 7.66
N TRP A 240 1.07 21.30 8.34
CA TRP A 240 0.79 22.37 9.32
C TRP A 240 0.50 23.73 8.66
N ASP A 241 0.91 23.93 7.40
CA ASP A 241 0.78 25.20 6.69
C ASP A 241 -0.59 25.27 6.00
N THR A 242 -1.56 25.89 6.69
CA THR A 242 -2.95 25.99 6.22
C THR A 242 -3.14 26.98 5.07
N ASP A 243 -2.14 27.84 4.81
CA ASP A 243 -2.21 28.84 3.75
C ASP A 243 -1.72 28.28 2.40
N ARG A 244 -1.09 27.09 2.41
CA ARG A 244 -0.58 26.41 1.20
C ARG A 244 -1.47 25.27 0.75
N LYS A 245 -1.76 25.24 -0.55
CA LYS A 245 -2.46 24.14 -1.22
C LYS A 245 -1.45 23.14 -1.81
N THR A 246 -1.12 22.13 -1.00
CA THR A 246 -0.28 21.01 -1.43
C THR A 246 -1.13 19.86 -1.98
N VAL A 247 -0.82 19.40 -3.19
CA VAL A 247 -1.45 18.22 -3.78
C VAL A 247 -0.65 16.96 -3.45
N HIS A 248 -1.31 15.99 -2.83
CA HIS A 248 -0.75 14.66 -2.60
C HIS A 248 -0.98 13.76 -3.81
N VAL A 249 0.11 13.42 -4.49
CA VAL A 249 0.10 12.55 -5.68
C VAL A 249 0.35 11.12 -5.27
N HIS A 250 -0.54 10.19 -5.64
CA HIS A 250 -0.39 8.78 -5.26
C HIS A 250 -0.91 7.84 -6.36
N ALA A 251 -0.10 6.84 -6.71
CA ALA A 251 -0.54 5.72 -7.55
C ALA A 251 -1.45 4.79 -6.75
N VAL A 252 -2.72 4.67 -7.11
CA VAL A 252 -3.75 4.03 -6.28
C VAL A 252 -4.43 2.86 -7.00
N SER A 253 -4.64 1.77 -6.26
CA SER A 253 -5.62 0.74 -6.64
C SER A 253 -6.96 1.00 -5.95
N SER A 254 -6.96 1.17 -4.63
CA SER A 254 -8.18 1.46 -3.86
C SER A 254 -7.96 2.49 -2.76
N ALA A 255 -6.89 3.28 -2.83
CA ALA A 255 -6.66 4.46 -1.99
C ALA A 255 -6.84 4.32 -0.44
N TYR A 256 -6.82 3.11 0.12
CA TYR A 256 -6.99 2.87 1.56
C TYR A 256 -6.06 3.73 2.43
N GLY A 257 -4.81 3.89 2.00
CA GLY A 257 -3.82 4.70 2.72
C GLY A 257 -4.09 6.21 2.68
N LEU A 258 -4.78 6.71 1.65
CA LEU A 258 -5.21 8.12 1.62
C LEU A 258 -6.38 8.37 2.57
N LEU A 259 -7.31 7.41 2.70
CA LEU A 259 -8.37 7.51 3.72
C LEU A 259 -7.82 7.42 5.15
N GLY A 260 -6.76 6.64 5.36
CA GLY A 260 -6.03 6.67 6.63
C GLY A 260 -5.31 7.99 6.87
N TYR A 261 -4.70 8.58 5.83
CA TYR A 261 -4.16 9.94 5.90
C TYR A 261 -5.24 10.96 6.30
N CYS A 262 -6.42 10.95 5.66
CA CYS A 262 -7.56 11.79 6.05
C CYS A 262 -7.97 11.56 7.51
N SER A 263 -8.01 10.31 7.96
CA SER A 263 -8.32 9.97 9.36
C SER A 263 -7.29 10.58 10.33
N GLY A 264 -6.02 10.68 9.92
CA GLY A 264 -4.96 11.30 10.72
C GLY A 264 -5.07 12.82 10.77
N VAL A 265 -5.43 13.46 9.65
CA VAL A 265 -5.78 14.89 9.62
C VAL A 265 -6.92 15.18 10.59
N GLU A 266 -7.99 14.38 10.56
CA GLU A 266 -9.13 14.56 11.48
C GLU A 266 -8.75 14.31 12.95
N ALA A 267 -7.87 13.34 13.23
CA ALA A 267 -7.33 13.14 14.58
C ALA A 267 -6.52 14.35 15.06
N LEU A 268 -5.68 14.94 14.21
CA LEU A 268 -4.93 16.16 14.54
C LEU A 268 -5.87 17.36 14.79
N LYS A 269 -6.92 17.53 13.98
CA LYS A 269 -7.94 18.57 14.19
C LYS A 269 -8.68 18.40 15.51
N ARG A 270 -9.04 17.16 15.90
CA ARG A 270 -9.66 16.86 17.22
C ARG A 270 -8.73 17.21 18.38
N LEU A 271 -7.42 17.18 18.17
CA LEU A 271 -6.42 17.65 19.14
C LEU A 271 -6.19 19.17 19.12
N GLY A 272 -7.00 19.92 18.37
CA GLY A 272 -6.92 21.38 18.26
C GLY A 272 -5.75 21.87 17.41
N LYS A 273 -5.14 21.01 16.58
CA LYS A 273 -4.08 21.43 15.66
C LYS A 273 -4.69 22.07 14.42
N GLN A 274 -4.06 23.15 13.97
CA GLN A 274 -4.34 23.75 12.66
C GLN A 274 -3.61 22.91 11.62
N VAL A 275 -4.36 22.24 10.74
CA VAL A 275 -3.83 21.32 9.73
C VAL A 275 -4.49 21.63 8.40
N SER A 276 -3.70 21.70 7.35
CA SER A 276 -4.19 21.89 5.99
C SER A 276 -5.07 20.72 5.59
N THR A 277 -6.08 21.03 4.77
CA THR A 277 -6.96 19.99 4.24
C THR A 277 -6.34 19.44 2.96
N PRO A 278 -6.11 18.12 2.84
CA PRO A 278 -5.35 17.59 1.72
C PRO A 278 -6.14 17.62 0.41
N SER A 279 -5.49 18.11 -0.64
CA SER A 279 -5.89 17.89 -2.04
C SER A 279 -5.19 16.63 -2.58
N PHE A 280 -5.83 15.86 -3.46
CA PHE A 280 -5.26 14.61 -3.98
C PHE A 280 -5.22 14.56 -5.51
N LEU A 281 -4.12 14.03 -6.05
CA LEU A 281 -4.03 13.58 -7.44
C LEU A 281 -3.98 12.05 -7.45
N LEU A 282 -5.08 11.44 -7.89
CA LEU A 282 -5.17 9.98 -8.03
C LEU A 282 -4.52 9.57 -9.35
N VAL A 283 -3.49 8.72 -9.28
CA VAL A 283 -2.83 8.19 -10.48
C VAL A 283 -3.18 6.72 -10.67
N GLN A 284 -3.66 6.35 -11.84
CA GLN A 284 -3.96 4.96 -12.22
C GLN A 284 -3.39 4.64 -13.61
N HIS A 285 -3.44 3.37 -14.01
CA HIS A 285 -3.12 2.93 -15.38
C HIS A 285 -4.41 2.55 -16.14
N LEU A 286 -4.27 2.29 -17.45
CA LEU A 286 -5.40 2.02 -18.34
C LEU A 286 -6.24 0.81 -17.91
N ALA A 287 -5.61 -0.33 -17.60
CA ALA A 287 -6.33 -1.56 -17.25
C ALA A 287 -7.30 -1.41 -16.05
N THR A 288 -6.97 -0.58 -15.04
CA THR A 288 -7.85 -0.33 -13.88
C THR A 288 -7.93 1.15 -13.54
N SER A 289 -8.63 1.93 -14.37
CA SER A 289 -8.84 3.37 -14.18
C SER A 289 -10.11 3.72 -13.38
N ASP A 290 -10.71 2.76 -12.68
CA ASP A 290 -12.00 2.87 -12.01
C ASP A 290 -12.14 4.06 -11.03
N MET A 291 -11.09 4.42 -10.28
CA MET A 291 -11.14 5.57 -9.36
C MET A 291 -11.17 6.88 -10.13
N VAL A 292 -10.39 7.00 -11.21
CA VAL A 292 -10.38 8.19 -12.07
C VAL A 292 -11.71 8.30 -12.80
N LEU A 293 -12.25 7.20 -13.31
CA LEU A 293 -13.57 7.17 -13.94
C LEU A 293 -14.67 7.57 -12.95
N HIS A 294 -14.67 7.02 -11.73
CA HIS A 294 -15.64 7.43 -10.72
C HIS A 294 -15.52 8.91 -10.35
N LEU A 295 -14.31 9.47 -10.33
CA LEU A 295 -14.12 10.91 -10.10
C LEU A 295 -14.74 11.76 -11.22
N LEU A 296 -14.53 11.38 -12.47
CA LEU A 296 -15.00 12.11 -13.66
C LEU A 296 -16.50 11.93 -13.92
N ASP A 297 -16.97 10.68 -13.92
CA ASP A 297 -18.32 10.29 -14.33
C ASP A 297 -19.29 10.16 -13.14
N GLY A 298 -18.78 9.99 -11.92
CA GLY A 298 -19.60 9.64 -10.75
C GLY A 298 -20.06 8.17 -10.72
N ASN A 299 -19.59 7.34 -11.65
CA ASN A 299 -19.88 5.92 -11.75
C ASN A 299 -18.69 5.16 -12.39
N PHE A 300 -18.85 3.87 -12.69
CA PHE A 300 -17.80 3.03 -13.27
C PHE A 300 -18.07 2.63 -14.74
N GLU A 301 -19.01 3.29 -15.41
CA GLU A 301 -19.46 2.92 -16.76
C GLU A 301 -18.45 3.31 -17.85
N GLY A 302 -17.51 4.20 -17.53
CA GLY A 302 -16.41 4.54 -18.41
C GLY A 302 -16.76 5.57 -19.49
N THR A 303 -17.79 6.40 -19.29
CA THR A 303 -18.22 7.40 -20.28
C THR A 303 -17.14 8.43 -20.62
N SER A 304 -16.24 8.73 -19.68
CA SER A 304 -15.09 9.61 -19.90
C SER A 304 -13.88 8.92 -20.54
N THR A 305 -13.93 7.60 -20.80
CA THR A 305 -12.84 6.87 -21.46
C THR A 305 -12.75 7.30 -22.92
N PRO A 306 -11.61 7.84 -23.38
CA PRO A 306 -11.48 8.27 -24.78
C PRO A 306 -11.37 7.07 -25.71
N LEU A 307 -11.82 7.26 -26.95
CA LEU A 307 -11.53 6.34 -28.04
C LEU A 307 -10.11 6.59 -28.55
N TYR A 308 -9.32 5.51 -28.62
CA TYR A 308 -8.01 5.55 -29.24
C TYR A 308 -8.08 5.13 -30.71
N THR A 309 -7.22 5.73 -31.52
CA THR A 309 -7.01 5.35 -32.92
C THR A 309 -5.55 4.97 -33.12
N GLN A 310 -5.29 3.94 -33.93
CA GLN A 310 -3.92 3.53 -34.22
C GLN A 310 -3.32 4.51 -35.25
N ALA A 311 -2.15 5.06 -34.91
CA ALA A 311 -1.35 5.92 -35.78
C ALA A 311 -0.37 5.09 -36.62
N ASP A 312 0.23 5.71 -37.65
CA ASP A 312 1.14 5.05 -38.60
C ASP A 312 2.43 4.50 -37.95
N ASP A 313 2.82 5.02 -36.80
CA ASP A 313 3.97 4.56 -36.01
C ASP A 313 3.64 3.35 -35.10
N GLY A 314 2.41 2.86 -35.16
CA GLY A 314 1.91 1.74 -34.37
C GLY A 314 1.42 2.11 -32.97
N LEU A 315 1.54 3.38 -32.55
CA LEU A 315 0.99 3.85 -31.28
C LEU A 315 -0.51 4.08 -31.38
N TRP A 316 -1.19 3.96 -30.25
CA TRP A 316 -2.58 4.35 -30.09
C TRP A 316 -2.65 5.76 -29.55
N VAL A 317 -3.42 6.64 -30.20
CA VAL A 317 -3.48 8.07 -29.88
C VAL A 317 -4.90 8.54 -29.62
N GLN A 318 -5.04 9.53 -28.72
CA GLN A 318 -6.29 10.25 -28.47
C GLN A 318 -6.00 11.71 -28.09
N SER A 319 -6.98 12.60 -28.30
CA SER A 319 -6.90 14.01 -27.90
C SER A 319 -8.18 14.52 -27.23
N ALA A 320 -9.08 13.62 -26.84
CA ALA A 320 -10.41 13.94 -26.31
C ALA A 320 -10.39 14.23 -24.81
N SER A 321 -9.46 13.62 -24.05
CA SER A 321 -9.39 13.79 -22.60
C SER A 321 -7.96 13.97 -22.11
N ALA A 322 -7.71 15.04 -21.38
CA ALA A 322 -6.42 15.30 -20.73
C ALA A 322 -6.16 14.37 -19.53
N HIS A 323 -7.20 13.74 -18.97
CA HIS A 323 -7.07 12.80 -17.86
C HIS A 323 -6.52 11.43 -18.28
N PHE A 324 -6.53 11.13 -19.58
CA PHE A 324 -6.06 9.86 -20.12
C PHE A 324 -4.78 10.03 -20.93
N PRO A 325 -3.98 8.97 -21.12
CA PRO A 325 -2.77 9.04 -21.92
C PRO A 325 -3.05 9.62 -23.31
N ALA A 326 -2.22 10.54 -23.78
CA ALA A 326 -2.35 11.02 -25.16
C ALA A 326 -1.93 9.92 -26.16
N THR A 327 -1.00 9.08 -25.73
CA THR A 327 -0.40 8.00 -26.50
C THR A 327 -0.16 6.76 -25.63
N THR A 328 -0.40 5.57 -26.18
CA THR A 328 -0.10 4.28 -25.54
C THR A 328 0.29 3.21 -26.58
N TRP A 329 0.97 2.14 -26.15
CA TRP A 329 1.21 0.97 -26.99
C TRP A 329 -0.03 0.10 -27.16
N SER A 330 -0.92 0.08 -26.17
CA SER A 330 -2.19 -0.63 -26.25
C SER A 330 -3.20 0.02 -25.29
N PRO A 331 -4.46 0.25 -25.72
CA PRO A 331 -5.53 0.70 -24.82
C PRO A 331 -5.82 -0.29 -23.69
N ASP A 332 -5.50 -1.58 -23.91
CA ASP A 332 -5.74 -2.69 -22.97
C ASP A 332 -4.49 -3.05 -22.14
N GLU A 333 -3.46 -2.19 -22.11
CA GLU A 333 -2.22 -2.52 -21.42
C GLU A 333 -2.40 -2.59 -19.89
N THR A 334 -1.75 -3.60 -19.28
CA THR A 334 -1.59 -3.70 -17.83
C THR A 334 -0.17 -3.30 -17.45
N LEU A 335 -0.01 -2.05 -17.02
CA LEU A 335 1.29 -1.50 -16.58
C LEU A 335 1.81 -2.20 -15.30
N GLU A 336 0.96 -2.37 -14.30
CA GLU A 336 1.34 -2.83 -12.97
C GLU A 336 0.33 -3.89 -12.47
N SER A 337 0.75 -5.16 -12.44
CA SER A 337 -0.10 -6.30 -12.07
C SER A 337 -0.56 -6.28 -10.61
N THR A 338 0.07 -5.46 -9.75
CA THR A 338 -0.41 -5.20 -8.39
C THR A 338 -1.78 -4.48 -8.39
N PHE A 339 -2.13 -3.77 -9.47
CA PHE A 339 -3.35 -2.99 -9.58
C PHE A 339 -4.38 -3.74 -10.45
N TYR A 340 -5.23 -4.52 -9.81
CA TYR A 340 -6.32 -5.28 -10.48
C TYR A 340 -7.70 -5.01 -9.87
N THR A 341 -7.84 -4.02 -8.99
CA THR A 341 -9.13 -3.78 -8.32
C THR A 341 -10.05 -2.92 -9.18
N HIS A 342 -11.04 -3.58 -9.76
CA HIS A 342 -12.25 -2.93 -10.28
C HIS A 342 -13.26 -2.63 -9.17
N LEU A 343 -14.10 -1.62 -9.40
CA LEU A 343 -15.14 -1.14 -8.48
C LEU A 343 -14.60 -0.93 -7.04
N PRO A 344 -13.52 -0.15 -6.85
CA PRO A 344 -12.88 0.00 -5.54
C PRO A 344 -13.86 0.57 -4.50
N PRO A 345 -13.96 -0.04 -3.30
CA PRO A 345 -14.97 0.33 -2.30
C PRO A 345 -14.79 1.73 -1.72
N THR A 346 -13.63 2.36 -1.97
CA THR A 346 -13.27 3.69 -1.49
C THR A 346 -13.54 4.80 -2.51
N ALA A 347 -13.99 4.45 -3.74
CA ALA A 347 -14.14 5.40 -4.83
C ALA A 347 -15.08 6.57 -4.50
N VAL A 348 -16.23 6.27 -3.90
CA VAL A 348 -17.24 7.27 -3.51
C VAL A 348 -16.66 8.29 -2.55
N GLU A 349 -16.03 7.82 -1.47
CA GLU A 349 -15.48 8.69 -0.43
C GLU A 349 -14.27 9.49 -0.93
N MET A 350 -13.36 8.85 -1.66
CA MET A 350 -12.22 9.56 -2.25
C MET A 350 -12.64 10.61 -3.28
N THR A 351 -13.66 10.32 -4.09
CA THR A 351 -14.26 11.30 -5.00
C THR A 351 -14.83 12.48 -4.22
N GLY A 352 -15.50 12.22 -3.09
CA GLY A 352 -15.97 13.25 -2.17
C GLY A 352 -14.84 14.14 -1.67
N HIS A 353 -13.73 13.54 -1.20
CA HIS A 353 -12.55 14.29 -0.74
C HIS A 353 -11.90 15.14 -1.85
N VAL A 354 -11.69 14.58 -3.04
CA VAL A 354 -11.09 15.31 -4.17
C VAL A 354 -11.97 16.48 -4.60
N ARG A 355 -13.29 16.28 -4.69
CA ARG A 355 -14.22 17.35 -5.07
C ARG A 355 -14.32 18.45 -4.01
N ALA A 356 -14.27 18.09 -2.73
CA ALA A 356 -14.39 19.05 -1.63
C ALA A 356 -13.11 19.89 -1.44
N ASN A 357 -11.94 19.28 -1.64
CA ASN A 357 -10.66 19.87 -1.24
C ASN A 357 -9.78 20.24 -2.44
N GLY A 358 -10.25 20.03 -3.66
CA GLY A 358 -9.46 20.15 -4.88
C GLY A 358 -8.51 18.97 -5.12
N GLY A 359 -7.88 18.99 -6.29
CA GLY A 359 -7.11 17.88 -6.82
C GLY A 359 -7.74 17.33 -8.10
N SER A 360 -7.32 16.14 -8.52
CA SER A 360 -7.74 15.56 -9.80
C SER A 360 -7.47 14.05 -9.86
N GLY A 361 -7.71 13.46 -11.02
CA GLY A 361 -7.34 12.08 -11.34
C GLY A 361 -6.67 12.03 -12.71
N ILE A 362 -5.70 11.15 -12.88
CA ILE A 362 -5.01 10.95 -14.16
C ILE A 362 -4.69 9.47 -14.37
N VAL A 363 -4.86 9.03 -15.61
CA VAL A 363 -4.46 7.72 -16.10
C VAL A 363 -3.16 7.87 -16.89
N VAL A 364 -2.18 7.00 -16.61
CA VAL A 364 -0.89 6.94 -17.30
C VAL A 364 -0.73 5.65 -18.07
N SER A 365 0.00 5.71 -19.18
CA SER A 365 0.37 4.54 -19.98
C SER A 365 1.79 4.06 -19.64
N LEU A 366 2.12 2.80 -19.96
CA LEU A 366 3.50 2.33 -19.87
C LEU A 366 4.39 3.16 -20.80
N TYR A 367 3.88 3.51 -21.99
CA TYR A 367 4.58 4.39 -22.92
C TYR A 367 4.93 5.75 -22.29
N GLU A 368 3.99 6.42 -21.63
CA GLU A 368 4.25 7.69 -20.94
C GLU A 368 5.26 7.52 -19.81
N CYS A 369 5.17 6.45 -19.03
CA CYS A 369 6.16 6.15 -17.99
C CYS A 369 7.55 5.92 -18.58
N MET A 370 7.66 5.27 -19.73
CA MET A 370 8.93 5.06 -20.42
C MET A 370 9.52 6.34 -20.99
N GLN A 371 8.70 7.23 -21.57
CA GLN A 371 9.12 8.55 -22.04
C GLN A 371 9.67 9.43 -20.90
N ARG A 372 9.10 9.28 -19.70
CA ARG A 372 9.49 10.05 -18.51
C ARG A 372 10.55 9.37 -17.64
N TYR A 373 10.94 8.14 -17.95
CA TYR A 373 11.76 7.33 -17.03
C TYR A 373 13.08 8.00 -16.67
N SER A 374 13.81 8.54 -17.66
CA SER A 374 15.08 9.23 -17.40
C SER A 374 14.91 10.51 -16.58
N GLU A 375 13.79 11.20 -16.75
CA GLU A 375 13.44 12.38 -15.94
C GLU A 375 13.16 11.97 -14.49
N CYS A 376 12.42 10.87 -14.28
CA CYS A 376 12.23 10.29 -12.95
C CYS A 376 13.57 9.89 -12.29
N VAL A 377 14.48 9.24 -13.04
CA VAL A 377 15.83 8.88 -12.55
C VAL A 377 16.59 10.13 -12.11
N GLN A 378 16.57 11.21 -12.90
CA GLN A 378 17.26 12.45 -12.58
C GLN A 378 16.68 13.13 -11.33
N MET A 379 15.35 13.23 -11.23
CA MET A 379 14.69 13.81 -10.05
C MET A 379 14.98 13.02 -8.77
N LEU A 380 15.10 11.68 -8.87
CA LEU A 380 15.38 10.81 -7.73
C LEU A 380 16.88 10.70 -7.36
N ALA A 381 17.79 11.30 -8.14
CA ALA A 381 19.23 11.13 -7.98
C ALA A 381 19.76 11.45 -6.57
N ASN A 382 19.14 12.42 -5.89
CA ASN A 382 19.53 12.87 -4.54
C ASN A 382 18.71 12.22 -3.41
N THR A 383 17.98 11.15 -3.71
CA THR A 383 17.17 10.41 -2.73
C THR A 383 17.83 9.07 -2.38
N SER A 384 17.22 8.27 -1.49
CA SER A 384 17.63 6.86 -1.31
C SER A 384 17.05 5.92 -2.39
N VAL A 385 16.16 6.42 -3.25
CA VAL A 385 15.55 5.61 -4.31
C VAL A 385 16.51 5.41 -5.46
N ARG A 386 16.62 4.16 -5.94
CA ARG A 386 17.38 3.81 -7.14
C ARG A 386 16.44 3.11 -8.11
N LEU A 387 16.27 3.69 -9.28
CA LEU A 387 15.60 3.04 -10.40
C LEU A 387 16.66 2.30 -11.24
N PRO A 388 16.36 1.09 -11.74
CA PRO A 388 17.33 0.34 -12.56
C PRO A 388 17.65 1.10 -13.86
N SER A 389 18.85 0.93 -14.39
CA SER A 389 19.25 1.52 -15.67
C SER A 389 18.44 0.97 -16.83
N ASP A 390 18.05 -0.30 -16.76
CA ASP A 390 17.12 -0.93 -17.67
C ASP A 390 15.72 -0.95 -17.03
N PRO A 391 14.73 -0.20 -17.56
CA PRO A 391 13.37 -0.18 -17.01
C PRO A 391 12.70 -1.55 -16.99
N ARG A 392 13.16 -2.52 -17.81
CA ARG A 392 12.61 -3.89 -17.84
C ARG A 392 12.90 -4.67 -16.56
N ASP A 393 13.89 -4.25 -15.78
CA ASP A 393 14.21 -4.84 -14.49
C ASP A 393 13.31 -4.32 -13.38
N LEU A 394 12.48 -3.29 -13.63
CA LEU A 394 11.56 -2.74 -12.65
C LEU A 394 10.37 -3.67 -12.41
N LYS A 395 10.15 -4.06 -11.15
CA LYS A 395 9.10 -5.00 -10.73
C LYS A 395 7.93 -4.36 -10.00
N GLU A 396 8.10 -3.11 -9.59
CA GLU A 396 7.05 -2.31 -8.97
C GLU A 396 7.10 -0.88 -9.51
N TRP A 397 6.07 -0.53 -10.28
CA TRP A 397 5.99 0.71 -11.06
C TRP A 397 5.27 1.84 -10.33
N SER A 398 4.68 1.61 -9.15
CA SER A 398 3.85 2.61 -8.45
C SER A 398 4.50 4.00 -8.31
N LEU A 399 5.79 4.08 -7.94
CA LEU A 399 6.47 5.39 -7.85
C LEU A 399 6.64 6.05 -9.22
N VAL A 400 7.06 5.30 -10.23
CA VAL A 400 7.23 5.82 -11.61
C VAL A 400 5.89 6.30 -12.15
N MET A 401 4.81 5.55 -11.90
CA MET A 401 3.45 5.98 -12.21
C MET A 401 3.11 7.29 -11.51
N ALA A 402 3.30 7.39 -10.18
CA ALA A 402 2.98 8.59 -9.42
C ALA A 402 3.76 9.82 -9.91
N MET A 403 5.05 9.67 -10.21
CA MET A 403 5.87 10.74 -10.77
C MET A 403 5.40 11.13 -12.17
N THR A 404 5.21 10.15 -13.06
CA THR A 404 4.70 10.39 -14.43
C THR A 404 3.35 11.10 -14.40
N GLY A 405 2.43 10.65 -13.54
CA GLY A 405 1.12 11.26 -13.35
C GLY A 405 1.22 12.69 -12.82
N CYS A 406 2.13 12.96 -11.89
CA CYS A 406 2.40 14.32 -11.41
C CYS A 406 2.86 15.25 -12.54
N LEU A 407 3.90 14.85 -13.29
CA LEU A 407 4.45 15.65 -14.38
C LEU A 407 3.42 15.87 -15.50
N ASN A 408 2.69 14.82 -15.87
CA ASN A 408 1.64 14.90 -16.88
C ASN A 408 0.47 15.76 -16.42
N ALA A 409 0.06 15.69 -15.14
CA ALA A 409 -1.00 16.55 -14.61
C ALA A 409 -0.61 18.04 -14.62
N ILE A 410 0.66 18.36 -14.33
CA ILE A 410 1.18 19.72 -14.45
C ILE A 410 1.20 20.15 -15.92
N ASP A 411 1.70 19.31 -16.82
CA ASP A 411 1.78 19.62 -18.25
C ASP A 411 0.42 19.85 -18.89
N ARG A 412 -0.58 19.09 -18.43
CA ARG A 412 -1.96 19.12 -18.92
C ARG A 412 -2.86 20.05 -18.12
N GLN A 413 -2.29 20.81 -17.18
CA GLN A 413 -3.00 21.80 -16.36
C GLN A 413 -4.21 21.22 -15.60
N LEU A 414 -4.08 19.98 -15.11
CA LEU A 414 -5.14 19.30 -14.33
C LEU A 414 -5.17 19.71 -12.86
N LEU A 415 -4.22 20.55 -12.43
CA LEU A 415 -4.05 20.98 -11.05
C LEU A 415 -4.22 22.50 -10.98
N GLU A 416 -5.29 22.95 -10.31
CA GLU A 416 -5.62 24.37 -10.18
C GLU A 416 -5.07 24.98 -8.88
N GLU A 417 -4.40 26.13 -9.01
CA GLU A 417 -3.94 26.97 -7.88
C GLU A 417 -3.08 26.22 -6.85
N VAL A 418 -2.13 25.39 -7.31
CA VAL A 418 -1.31 24.55 -6.43
C VAL A 418 0.01 25.22 -6.06
N ASP A 419 0.37 25.16 -4.78
CA ASP A 419 1.64 25.69 -4.24
C ASP A 419 2.76 24.65 -4.24
N GLY A 420 2.43 23.39 -4.53
CA GLY A 420 3.39 22.29 -4.57
C GLY A 420 2.72 20.93 -4.67
N CYS A 421 3.53 19.92 -5.01
CA CYS A 421 3.10 18.53 -5.07
C CYS A 421 3.96 17.65 -4.16
N THR A 422 3.31 16.87 -3.30
CA THR A 422 3.94 15.82 -2.49
C THR A 422 3.62 14.46 -3.10
N ILE A 423 4.62 13.85 -3.73
CA ILE A 423 4.54 12.55 -4.40
C ILE A 423 4.77 11.46 -3.37
N HIS A 424 3.79 10.57 -3.19
CA HIS A 424 3.91 9.45 -2.27
C HIS A 424 4.68 8.30 -2.93
N GLY A 425 5.86 7.99 -2.40
CA GLY A 425 6.58 6.77 -2.72
C GLY A 425 5.87 5.58 -2.10
N SER A 426 4.94 4.96 -2.83
CA SER A 426 4.12 3.85 -2.33
C SER A 426 4.68 2.47 -2.63
N GLY A 427 5.52 2.34 -3.67
CA GLY A 427 6.25 1.13 -4.02
C GLY A 427 7.23 1.37 -5.16
N THR A 428 8.44 0.80 -5.06
CA THR A 428 9.34 0.56 -6.20
C THR A 428 10.49 -0.34 -5.78
N TYR A 429 10.77 -1.34 -6.61
CA TYR A 429 11.85 -2.31 -6.44
C TYR A 429 12.13 -3.00 -7.78
N SER A 430 13.35 -3.50 -7.93
CA SER A 430 13.89 -4.06 -9.16
C SER A 430 14.37 -5.50 -9.00
N LEU A 431 14.64 -6.15 -10.12
CA LEU A 431 15.31 -7.44 -10.16
C LEU A 431 16.70 -7.31 -9.49
N GLY A 432 16.92 -8.04 -8.40
CA GLY A 432 18.16 -7.99 -7.62
C GLY A 432 18.05 -7.29 -6.26
N ASP A 433 16.96 -6.58 -5.98
CA ASP A 433 16.71 -6.01 -4.64
C ASP A 433 16.35 -7.10 -3.59
N TYR A 434 15.97 -8.29 -4.05
CA TYR A 434 15.54 -9.42 -3.22
C TYR A 434 15.74 -10.74 -3.96
N GLU A 435 15.75 -11.84 -3.20
CA GLU A 435 15.65 -13.19 -3.75
C GLU A 435 14.18 -13.59 -3.89
N VAL A 436 13.82 -14.17 -5.04
CA VAL A 436 12.47 -14.68 -5.32
C VAL A 436 12.30 -16.06 -4.69
N VAL A 437 11.09 -16.38 -4.20
CA VAL A 437 10.76 -17.75 -3.79
C VAL A 437 10.86 -18.68 -5.01
N PRO A 438 11.66 -19.76 -4.95
CA PRO A 438 11.74 -20.75 -6.01
C PRO A 438 10.36 -21.36 -6.35
N PHE A 439 10.16 -21.74 -7.60
CA PHE A 439 8.87 -22.26 -8.10
C PHE A 439 8.38 -23.49 -7.32
N ASP A 440 9.27 -24.40 -6.92
CA ASP A 440 8.98 -25.58 -6.09
C ASP A 440 8.58 -25.23 -4.65
N GLY A 441 8.83 -23.99 -4.24
CA GLY A 441 8.40 -23.41 -2.98
C GLY A 441 6.97 -22.88 -2.97
N LEU A 442 6.32 -22.83 -4.14
CA LEU A 442 4.98 -22.28 -4.32
C LEU A 442 3.95 -23.41 -4.44
N SER A 443 2.80 -23.23 -3.80
CA SER A 443 1.66 -24.14 -3.96
C SER A 443 0.68 -23.56 -4.98
N PHE A 444 0.71 -24.06 -6.20
CA PHE A 444 -0.27 -23.69 -7.23
C PHE A 444 -1.60 -24.39 -6.93
N ILE A 445 -2.68 -23.61 -6.87
CA ILE A 445 -4.03 -24.08 -6.55
C ILE A 445 -5.05 -23.47 -7.50
N ALA A 446 -6.07 -24.23 -7.86
CA ALA A 446 -7.22 -23.77 -8.64
C ALA A 446 -8.45 -23.52 -7.75
N THR A 447 -8.51 -24.14 -6.57
CA THR A 447 -9.71 -24.13 -5.72
C THR A 447 -9.41 -23.88 -4.24
N ALA A 448 -10.41 -23.41 -3.50
CA ALA A 448 -10.31 -23.22 -2.05
C ALA A 448 -10.21 -24.56 -1.30
N ASP A 449 -10.79 -25.63 -1.83
CA ASP A 449 -10.73 -26.98 -1.26
C ASP A 449 -9.28 -27.52 -1.28
N GLU A 450 -8.53 -27.31 -2.37
CA GLU A 450 -7.11 -27.64 -2.46
C GLU A 450 -6.26 -26.89 -1.42
N MET A 451 -6.58 -25.61 -1.15
CA MET A 451 -5.91 -24.86 -0.08
C MET A 451 -6.16 -25.49 1.30
N ILE A 452 -7.40 -25.87 1.58
CA ILE A 452 -7.79 -26.52 2.84
C ILE A 452 -7.08 -27.87 2.99
N GLU A 453 -7.08 -28.69 1.95
CA GLU A 453 -6.40 -29.99 1.95
C GLU A 453 -4.88 -29.85 2.17
N THR A 454 -4.24 -28.91 1.46
CA THR A 454 -2.82 -28.63 1.62
C THR A 454 -2.46 -28.22 3.05
N LEU A 455 -3.28 -27.37 3.66
CA LEU A 455 -3.09 -26.94 5.06
C LEU A 455 -3.28 -28.09 6.05
N ARG A 456 -4.25 -28.99 5.81
CA ARG A 456 -4.44 -30.20 6.65
C ARG A 456 -3.25 -31.13 6.59
N ASN A 457 -2.78 -31.44 5.38
CA ASN A 457 -1.68 -32.37 5.16
C ASN A 457 -0.39 -31.88 5.83
N ARG A 458 -0.13 -30.56 5.80
CA ARG A 458 1.01 -29.94 6.48
C ARG A 458 0.89 -29.97 8.00
N ASN A 459 -0.30 -29.69 8.56
CA ASN A 459 -0.53 -29.77 10.00
C ASN A 459 -0.40 -31.21 10.55
N ASN A 460 -0.73 -32.22 9.76
CA ASN A 460 -0.63 -33.62 10.16
C ASN A 460 0.81 -34.17 10.10
N ALA A 461 1.67 -33.62 9.22
CA ALA A 461 3.07 -34.01 9.12
C ALA A 461 3.95 -33.49 10.28
N GLU A 462 3.44 -32.53 11.06
CA GLU A 462 4.14 -31.93 12.21
C GLU A 462 3.70 -32.52 13.58
N ARG A 463 2.68 -33.39 13.59
CA ARG A 463 2.27 -34.17 14.77
C ARG A 463 2.91 -35.55 14.73
#